data_AF-A0A2P8MJR6-F1
#
_entry.id   AF-A0A2P8MJR6-F1
#
_cell.length_a   1.000
_cell.length_b   1.000
_cell.length_c   1.000
_cell.angle_alpha   90.00
_cell.angle_beta   90.00
_cell.angle_gamma   90.00
#
_symmetry.space_group_name_H-M   'P 1'
#
loop_
_entity.id
_entity.type
_entity.pdbx_description
1 polymer ?
#
loop_
_entity_poly.entity_id
_entity_poly.type
_entity_poly.pdbx_seq_one_letter_code
_entity_poly.pdbx_strand_id
1 'polypeptide(L)' 'MSVKNHLKEIRMREYLIESKSEFARFLEVNEHAYIKWENEKSAPSMEVALMVAKKLNKKVDDIWYLG' A
#
# COMPACT_ATOMS: atom_id res chain seq x y z
N MET A 1 -3.29 14.52 13.00
CA MET A 1 -2.40 13.54 12.36
C MET A 1 -3.26 12.47 11.71
N SER A 2 -3.11 12.26 10.42
CA SER A 2 -3.74 11.14 9.71
C SER A 2 -2.67 10.21 9.14
N VAL A 3 -3.03 8.95 8.90
CA VAL A 3 -2.12 8.00 8.26
C VAL A 3 -2.02 8.33 6.77
N LYS A 4 -0.81 8.64 6.32
CA LYS A 4 -0.42 8.86 4.92
C LYS A 4 0.29 7.64 4.37
N ASN A 5 0.51 7.59 3.06
CA ASN A 5 1.17 6.43 2.44
C ASN A 5 1.97 6.76 1.17
N HIS A 6 2.90 5.87 0.82
CA HIS A 6 3.69 5.89 -0.41
C HIS A 6 3.23 4.85 -1.46
N LEU A 7 2.06 4.22 -1.30
CA LEU A 7 1.63 3.09 -2.16
C LEU A 7 1.61 3.46 -3.65
N LYS A 8 1.14 4.66 -4.00
CA LYS A 8 1.13 5.13 -5.40
C LYS A 8 2.54 5.23 -5.97
N GLU A 9 3.46 5.79 -5.20
CA GLU A 9 4.84 5.97 -5.61
C GLU A 9 5.54 4.61 -5.79
N ILE A 10 5.40 3.73 -4.79
CA ILE A 10 5.94 2.37 -4.84
C ILE A 10 5.41 1.64 -6.08
N ARG A 11 4.08 1.66 -6.29
CA ARG A 11 3.42 1.01 -7.42
C ARG A 11 3.93 1.55 -8.77
N MET A 12 3.99 2.86 -8.93
CA MET A 12 4.28 3.48 -10.24
C MET A 12 5.77 3.60 -10.55
N ARG A 13 6.65 3.77 -9.55
CA ARG A 13 8.08 4.03 -9.77
C ARG A 13 8.96 2.82 -9.51
N GLU A 14 8.64 2.02 -8.50
CA GLU A 14 9.48 0.87 -8.15
C GLU A 14 9.04 -0.38 -8.88
N TYR A 15 7.73 -0.61 -8.99
CA TYR A 15 7.18 -1.79 -9.65
C TYR A 15 6.70 -1.54 -11.08
N LEU A 16 6.61 -0.27 -11.51
CA LEU A 16 6.17 0.12 -12.86
C LEU A 16 4.79 -0.44 -13.26
N ILE A 17 3.89 -0.60 -12.28
CA ILE A 17 2.54 -1.15 -12.50
C ILE A 17 1.52 -0.01 -12.58
N GLU A 18 0.93 0.22 -13.76
CA GLU A 18 -0.07 1.28 -13.94
C GLU A 18 -1.41 0.94 -13.28
N SER A 19 -1.80 -0.33 -13.31
CA SER A 19 -3.09 -0.81 -12.82
C SER A 19 -3.11 -1.01 -11.31
N LYS A 20 -4.04 -0.33 -10.62
CA LYS A 20 -4.28 -0.54 -9.18
C LYS A 20 -4.73 -1.97 -8.88
N SER A 21 -5.56 -2.55 -9.75
CA SER A 21 -6.07 -3.91 -9.64
C SER A 21 -4.93 -4.94 -9.74
N GLU A 22 -4.01 -4.72 -10.67
CA GLU A 22 -2.83 -5.58 -10.83
C GLU A 22 -1.92 -5.52 -9.62
N PHE A 23 -1.65 -4.32 -9.10
CA PHE A 23 -0.82 -4.17 -7.92
C PHE A 23 -1.48 -4.74 -6.65
N ALA A 24 -2.81 -4.61 -6.51
CA ALA A 24 -3.54 -5.24 -5.42
C ALA A 24 -3.43 -6.78 -5.48
N ARG A 25 -3.52 -7.37 -6.68
CA ARG A 25 -3.28 -8.81 -6.89
C ARG A 25 -1.83 -9.20 -6.58
N PHE A 26 -0.86 -8.40 -7.02
CA PHE A 26 0.55 -8.60 -6.67
C PHE A 26 0.75 -8.57 -5.15
N LEU A 27 0.05 -7.69 -4.43
CA LEU A 27 0.08 -7.62 -2.98
C LEU A 27 -0.74 -8.70 -2.26
N GLU A 28 -1.53 -9.50 -2.99
CA GLU A 28 -2.50 -10.47 -2.45
C GLU A 28 -3.53 -9.83 -1.50
N VAL A 29 -3.98 -8.62 -1.82
CA VAL A 29 -5.00 -7.89 -1.05
C VAL A 29 -6.25 -7.61 -1.88
N ASN A 30 -7.34 -7.28 -1.20
CA ASN A 30 -8.56 -6.85 -1.87
C ASN A 30 -8.33 -5.52 -2.63
N GLU A 31 -8.72 -5.49 -3.91
CA GLU A 31 -8.56 -4.32 -4.78
C GLU A 31 -9.24 -3.06 -4.24
N HIS A 32 -10.49 -3.16 -3.77
CA HIS A 32 -11.20 -2.00 -3.24
C HIS A 32 -10.53 -1.46 -1.97
N ALA A 33 -9.99 -2.34 -1.14
CA ALA A 33 -9.23 -1.94 0.04
C ALA A 33 -7.94 -1.21 -0.37
N TYR A 34 -7.16 -1.79 -1.30
CA TYR A 34 -5.95 -1.17 -1.83
C TYR A 34 -6.22 0.24 -2.42
N ILE A 35 -7.26 0.38 -3.25
CA ILE A 35 -7.64 1.67 -3.84
C ILE A 35 -7.99 2.69 -2.76
N LYS A 36 -8.67 2.29 -1.68
CA LYS A 36 -8.96 3.18 -0.55
C LYS A 36 -7.69 3.56 0.21
N TRP A 37 -6.76 2.63 0.41
CA TRP A 37 -5.48 2.91 1.06
C TRP A 37 -4.64 3.89 0.26
N GLU A 38 -4.43 3.64 -1.04
CA GLU A 38 -3.63 4.52 -1.90
C GLU A 38 -4.19 5.96 -1.95
N ASN A 39 -5.52 6.09 -1.89
CA ASN A 39 -6.20 7.39 -1.87
C ASN A 39 -6.41 7.95 -0.44
N GLU A 40 -5.78 7.37 0.58
CA GLU A 40 -5.86 7.82 1.98
C GLU A 40 -7.28 7.86 2.57
N LYS A 41 -8.21 7.08 2.00
CA LYS A 41 -9.60 6.97 2.48
C LYS A 41 -9.75 6.01 3.66
N SER A 42 -8.81 5.10 3.82
CA SER A 42 -8.69 4.18 4.96
C SER A 42 -7.25 3.70 5.10
N ALA A 43 -6.94 3.03 6.21
CA ALA A 43 -5.67 2.33 6.41
C ALA A 43 -5.91 0.81 6.51
N PRO A 44 -4.89 -0.02 6.23
CA PRO A 44 -4.95 -1.46 6.55
C PRO A 44 -4.96 -1.69 8.07
N SER A 45 -5.29 -2.92 8.49
CA SER A 45 -4.97 -3.35 9.86
C SER A 45 -3.45 -3.53 10.01
N MET A 46 -2.97 -3.65 11.25
CA MET A 46 -1.56 -3.86 11.54
C MET A 46 -1.02 -5.14 10.88
N GLU A 47 -1.78 -6.24 10.93
CA GLU A 47 -1.39 -7.52 10.34
C GLU A 47 -1.24 -7.41 8.81
N VAL A 48 -2.18 -6.73 8.15
CA VAL A 48 -2.15 -6.52 6.70
C VAL A 48 -1.01 -5.58 6.31
N ALA A 49 -0.76 -4.52 7.09
CA ALA A 49 0.37 -3.62 6.85
C ALA A 49 1.71 -4.36 6.94
N LEU A 50 1.89 -5.22 7.94
CA LEU A 50 3.09 -6.05 8.10
C LEU A 50 3.26 -7.06 6.96
N MET A 51 2.17 -7.68 6.51
CA MET A 51 2.19 -8.60 5.37
C MET A 51 2.64 -7.87 4.09
N VAL A 52 2.06 -6.72 3.79
CA VAL A 52 2.41 -5.91 2.62
C VAL A 52 3.86 -5.43 2.71
N ALA A 53 4.29 -4.96 3.89
CA ALA A 53 5.68 -4.54 4.13
C ALA A 53 6.69 -5.66 3.85
N LYS A 54 6.40 -6.88 4.33
CA LYS A 54 7.22 -8.07 4.04
C LYS A 54 7.28 -8.36 2.54
N LYS A 55 6.16 -8.23 1.82
CA LYS A 55 6.10 -8.51 0.38
C LYS A 55 6.81 -7.46 -0.47
N LEU A 56 6.79 -6.21 -0.03
CA LEU A 56 7.51 -5.10 -0.65
C LEU A 56 8.98 -5.03 -0.21
N ASN A 57 9.40 -5.87 0.74
CA ASN A 57 10.72 -5.82 1.38
C ASN A 57 11.06 -4.41 1.92
N LYS A 58 10.10 -3.81 2.63
CA LYS A 58 10.20 -2.45 3.21
C LYS A 58 9.76 -2.49 4.67
N LYS A 59 10.08 -1.46 5.44
CA LYS A 59 9.46 -1.28 6.75
C LYS A 59 8.05 -0.71 6.59
N VAL A 60 7.22 -0.88 7.62
CA VAL A 60 5.84 -0.37 7.59
C VAL A 60 5.83 1.15 7.49
N ASP A 61 6.73 1.82 8.19
CA ASP A 61 6.91 3.28 8.20
C ASP A 61 7.44 3.85 6.88
N ASP A 62 8.12 3.05 6.06
CA ASP A 62 8.47 3.43 4.67
C ASP A 62 7.25 3.44 3.73
N ILE A 63 6.16 2.76 4.12
CA ILE A 63 4.93 2.64 3.31
C ILE A 63 3.80 3.50 3.88
N TRP A 64 3.60 3.48 5.19
CA TRP A 64 2.55 4.20 5.93
C TRP A 64 3.14 4.96 7.10
N TYR A 65 2.87 6.26 7.18
CA TYR A 65 3.44 7.16 8.19
C TYR A 65 2.38 8.12 8.73
N LEU A 66 2.67 8.76 9.87
CA LEU A 66 1.83 9.82 10.41
C LEU A 66 2.19 11.16 9.74
N GLY A 67 1.20 11.84 9.16
CA GLY A 67 1.33 13.16 8.56
C GLY A 67 0.23 14.14 8.97
#